data_AF-A0A151HYY3-F1
#
_entry.id   AF-A0A151HYY3-F1
#
_cell.length_a   1.000
_cell.length_b   1.000
_cell.length_c   1.000
_cell.angle_alpha   90.00
_cell.angle_beta   90.00
_cell.angle_gamma   90.00
#
_symmetry.space_group_name_H-M   'P 1'
#
loop_
_entity.id
_entity.type
_entity.pdbx_description
1 polymer ?
#
loop_
_entity_poly.entity_id
_entity_poly.type
_entity_poly.pdbx_seq_one_letter_code
_entity_poly.pdbx_strand_id
1 'polypeptide(L)'
;NTISTWKKWGPGDSGPGGRISGSVCGLDPKFCDAPASIAPYEWPDDITKWPICRKTNPFNQRFSKNGGQRGNANFPIGRYKDKMAEHMVCEVIGHPCCIGIHGMCRITTKEYCDFVHGYFHEEASLCSQVECLHDVCGMIPFLHPEWPDQFYRLFTTIFLHAGIIHLIITLLIQYFLMRDLEKLTGSLRIALIYFIGALAGNLASAIFVPYRAEVGPAGAHFALLATLVVEVLHCWPMLKHPRRALSKLILILLGLLTLGILPWIDNYAHLFGFIFGFLAAYALMPFISFGHYDRRRKILLIWICMILIMGLFALLLALFYNVPVYECEVCKLFNCVPFTRDFCASQNINFKREEPV
;
A
#
# COMPACT_ATOMS: atom_id res chain seq x y z
N ASN A 1 19.19 7.46 -18.50
CA ASN A 1 20.64 7.13 -18.36
C ASN A 1 20.95 6.80 -16.90
N THR A 2 20.89 5.55 -16.48
CA THR A 2 22.10 4.70 -16.48
C THR A 2 21.74 3.23 -16.25
N ILE A 3 22.01 2.38 -17.24
CA ILE A 3 22.00 0.89 -17.13
C ILE A 3 23.26 0.42 -16.37
N SER A 4 24.03 1.34 -15.74
CA SER A 4 25.26 1.08 -15.00
C SER A 4 25.75 2.30 -14.24
N THR A 5 26.16 2.10 -12.98
CA THR A 5 26.90 3.07 -12.18
C THR A 5 28.39 2.77 -12.23
N TRP A 6 29.22 3.82 -12.31
CA TRP A 6 30.67 3.70 -12.22
C TRP A 6 31.09 3.55 -10.75
N LYS A 7 31.61 2.38 -10.36
CA LYS A 7 32.16 2.15 -9.01
C LYS A 7 33.68 2.26 -9.05
N LYS A 8 34.26 2.98 -8.08
CA LYS A 8 35.70 3.06 -7.85
C LYS A 8 36.08 2.04 -6.77
N TRP A 9 36.84 1.01 -7.14
CA TRP A 9 37.33 -0.04 -6.26
C TRP A 9 38.52 0.45 -5.41
N GLY A 10 38.60 -0.03 -4.18
CA GLY A 10 39.65 0.34 -3.22
C GLY A 10 40.90 -0.54 -3.33
N PRO A 11 42.04 -0.12 -2.73
CA PRO A 11 43.29 -0.89 -2.76
C PRO A 11 43.20 -2.28 -2.12
N GLY A 12 42.23 -2.50 -1.21
CA GLY A 12 41.98 -3.79 -0.55
C GLY A 12 40.92 -4.67 -1.22
N ASP A 13 40.22 -4.17 -2.24
CA ASP A 13 39.10 -4.88 -2.88
C ASP A 13 39.05 -4.54 -4.37
N SER A 14 40.06 -5.02 -5.11
CA SER A 14 40.26 -4.70 -6.52
C SER A 14 39.36 -5.52 -7.44
N GLY A 15 38.89 -4.88 -8.50
CA GLY A 15 38.07 -5.50 -9.54
C GLY A 15 38.80 -6.63 -10.27
N PRO A 16 38.12 -7.37 -11.16
CA PRO A 16 38.76 -8.40 -12.01
C PRO A 16 40.03 -7.85 -12.66
N GLY A 17 41.16 -8.57 -12.52
CA GLY A 17 42.45 -8.14 -13.09
C GLY A 17 43.11 -6.94 -12.39
N GLY A 18 42.78 -6.62 -11.14
CA GLY A 18 43.42 -5.53 -10.39
C GLY A 18 42.86 -4.14 -10.69
N ARG A 19 41.68 -4.06 -11.32
CA ARG A 19 41.05 -2.80 -11.73
C ARG A 19 40.59 -1.95 -10.53
N ILE A 20 40.74 -0.63 -10.65
CA ILE A 20 40.36 0.37 -9.63
C ILE A 20 39.07 1.14 -9.97
N SER A 21 38.49 0.98 -11.16
CA SER A 21 37.17 1.54 -11.50
C SER A 21 36.49 0.85 -12.71
N GLY A 22 35.15 0.86 -12.78
CA GLY A 22 34.36 0.30 -13.89
C GLY A 22 32.84 0.51 -13.76
N SER A 23 32.12 0.48 -14.88
CA SER A 23 30.65 0.56 -14.94
C SER A 23 30.02 -0.83 -14.82
N VAL A 24 29.13 -1.05 -13.86
CA VAL A 24 28.58 -2.40 -13.61
C VAL A 24 27.13 -2.31 -13.15
N CYS A 25 26.27 -3.02 -13.88
CA CYS A 25 24.91 -3.35 -13.50
C CYS A 25 24.57 -4.70 -14.13
N GLY A 26 24.58 -5.76 -13.32
CA GLY A 26 24.19 -7.12 -13.76
C GLY A 26 25.14 -7.83 -14.73
N LEU A 27 26.23 -7.20 -15.18
CA LEU A 27 27.20 -7.81 -16.12
C LEU A 27 28.63 -7.71 -15.57
N ASP A 28 29.16 -8.84 -15.10
CA ASP A 28 30.55 -8.98 -14.64
C ASP A 28 31.11 -10.33 -15.15
N PRO A 29 32.27 -10.35 -15.82
CA PRO A 29 32.94 -11.58 -16.29
C PRO A 29 33.12 -12.64 -15.19
N LYS A 30 33.31 -12.24 -13.93
CA LYS A 30 33.44 -13.15 -12.77
C LYS A 30 32.14 -13.84 -12.38
N PHE A 31 30.99 -13.29 -12.76
CA PHE A 31 29.67 -13.76 -12.34
C PHE A 31 28.85 -14.35 -13.51
N CYS A 32 29.40 -14.36 -14.72
CA CYS A 32 28.77 -14.93 -15.90
C CYS A 32 29.23 -16.37 -16.18
N ASP A 33 28.30 -17.32 -16.20
CA ASP A 33 28.56 -18.72 -16.57
C ASP A 33 28.48 -18.96 -18.09
N ALA A 34 27.70 -18.15 -18.80
CA ALA A 34 27.45 -18.35 -20.24
C ALA A 34 27.38 -17.02 -21.01
N PRO A 35 28.41 -16.67 -21.80
CA PRO A 35 29.71 -17.34 -21.91
C PRO A 35 30.62 -17.05 -20.71
N ALA A 36 31.26 -18.06 -20.12
CA ALA A 36 32.22 -17.84 -19.04
C ALA A 36 33.49 -17.14 -19.54
N SER A 37 33.97 -16.13 -18.81
CA SER A 37 35.25 -15.47 -19.08
C SER A 37 36.38 -16.22 -18.38
N ILE A 38 36.83 -17.31 -19.00
CA ILE A 38 37.92 -18.16 -18.48
C ILE A 38 38.99 -18.35 -19.56
N ALA A 39 40.26 -18.41 -19.15
CA ALA A 39 41.36 -18.69 -20.06
C ALA A 39 41.10 -20.00 -20.85
N PRO A 40 41.36 -20.01 -22.18
CA PRO A 40 41.96 -18.95 -23.01
C PRO A 40 40.94 -17.94 -23.61
N TYR A 41 39.65 -18.09 -23.33
CA TYR A 41 38.55 -17.28 -23.87
C TYR A 41 38.10 -16.20 -22.88
N GLU A 42 39.05 -15.40 -22.40
CA GLU A 42 38.76 -14.29 -21.51
C GLU A 42 38.05 -13.17 -22.28
N TRP A 43 37.08 -12.53 -21.63
CA TRP A 43 36.42 -11.39 -22.23
C TRP A 43 37.43 -10.25 -22.37
N PRO A 44 37.41 -9.52 -23.51
CA PRO A 44 38.36 -8.44 -23.75
C PRO A 44 38.17 -7.31 -22.73
N ASP A 45 39.21 -6.50 -22.53
CA ASP A 45 39.13 -5.35 -21.62
C ASP A 45 38.11 -4.29 -22.06
N ASP A 46 37.83 -4.23 -23.36
CA ASP A 46 36.85 -3.34 -23.98
C ASP A 46 35.42 -3.83 -23.71
N ILE A 47 34.73 -3.13 -22.81
CA ILE A 47 33.35 -3.45 -22.38
C ILE A 47 32.34 -3.43 -23.55
N THR A 48 32.61 -2.68 -24.61
CA THR A 48 31.71 -2.63 -25.79
C THR A 48 31.72 -3.92 -26.59
N LYS A 49 32.73 -4.77 -26.37
CA LYS A 49 32.91 -6.08 -27.01
C LYS A 49 32.49 -7.23 -26.11
N TRP A 50 31.92 -6.95 -24.94
CA TRP A 50 31.47 -7.99 -24.04
C TRP A 50 30.26 -8.72 -24.61
N PRO A 51 30.25 -10.06 -24.59
CA PRO A 51 29.07 -10.81 -24.97
C PRO A 51 27.98 -10.66 -23.91
N ILE A 52 26.72 -10.77 -24.33
CA ILE A 52 25.57 -10.74 -23.41
C ILE A 52 25.62 -11.99 -22.54
N CYS A 53 25.71 -11.80 -21.22
CA CYS A 53 25.63 -12.88 -20.26
C CYS A 53 24.22 -13.47 -20.23
N ARG A 54 24.06 -14.73 -20.63
CA ARG A 54 22.75 -15.42 -20.67
C ARG A 54 22.45 -16.18 -19.39
N LYS A 55 23.49 -16.52 -18.62
CA LYS A 55 23.37 -17.27 -17.38
C LYS A 55 24.39 -16.73 -16.39
N THR A 56 23.91 -16.22 -15.27
CA THR A 56 24.74 -15.80 -14.14
C THR A 56 24.80 -16.93 -13.12
N ASN A 57 25.94 -17.04 -12.44
CA ASN A 57 26.11 -18.02 -11.39
C ASN A 57 25.60 -17.43 -10.06
N PRO A 58 24.53 -17.96 -9.45
CA PRO A 58 24.19 -17.63 -8.07
C PRO A 58 25.20 -18.23 -7.06
N PHE A 59 26.21 -18.97 -7.52
CA PHE A 59 26.92 -20.00 -6.77
C PHE A 59 28.45 -19.81 -6.68
N ASN A 60 28.91 -18.65 -6.18
CA ASN A 60 30.08 -18.65 -5.27
C ASN A 60 29.71 -19.19 -3.87
N GLN A 61 28.56 -19.86 -3.73
CA GLN A 61 28.02 -20.46 -2.52
C GLN A 61 28.49 -21.91 -2.23
N ARG A 62 29.65 -22.38 -2.73
CA ARG A 62 30.06 -23.80 -2.59
C ARG A 62 31.46 -24.08 -2.02
N PHE A 63 31.96 -23.19 -1.16
CA PHE A 63 32.79 -23.61 -0.03
C PHE A 63 31.91 -23.52 1.23
N SER A 64 30.93 -24.42 1.43
CA SER A 64 31.17 -25.63 2.22
C SER A 64 29.95 -26.57 2.12
N LYS A 65 30.20 -27.74 1.54
CA LYS A 65 29.56 -29.07 1.70
C LYS A 65 28.08 -29.24 2.12
N ASN A 66 27.45 -30.10 1.31
CA ASN A 66 26.45 -31.14 1.60
C ASN A 66 24.95 -30.82 1.48
N GLY A 67 24.30 -31.55 0.54
CA GLY A 67 22.95 -32.07 0.76
C GLY A 67 21.87 -31.63 -0.25
N GLY A 68 21.67 -32.45 -1.28
CA GLY A 68 20.36 -32.90 -1.80
C GLY A 68 19.17 -31.94 -1.96
N GLN A 69 18.75 -31.81 -3.22
CA GLN A 69 17.36 -31.95 -3.72
C GLN A 69 16.26 -30.90 -3.43
N ARG A 70 15.54 -30.65 -4.55
CA ARG A 70 14.17 -30.15 -4.75
C ARG A 70 13.96 -28.63 -4.78
N GLY A 71 13.51 -28.20 -5.96
CA GLY A 71 13.21 -26.82 -6.28
C GLY A 71 11.89 -26.34 -5.71
N ASN A 72 11.80 -25.03 -5.55
CA ASN A 72 10.61 -24.25 -5.82
C ASN A 72 11.03 -22.79 -6.02
N ALA A 73 10.45 -22.15 -7.03
CA ALA A 73 10.61 -20.74 -7.31
C ALA A 73 9.99 -19.93 -6.16
N ASN A 74 10.81 -19.09 -5.49
CA ASN A 74 10.44 -17.87 -4.76
C ASN A 74 11.72 -17.30 -4.11
N PHE A 75 12.40 -16.39 -4.82
CA PHE A 75 13.66 -15.79 -4.37
C PHE A 75 13.43 -14.43 -3.70
N PRO A 76 13.79 -14.23 -2.42
CA PRO A 76 13.69 -12.94 -1.75
C PRO A 76 14.96 -12.10 -1.97
N ILE A 77 14.80 -10.94 -2.62
CA ILE A 77 15.85 -10.00 -3.07
C ILE A 77 16.66 -9.38 -1.89
N GLY A 78 16.19 -9.45 -0.64
CA GLY A 78 16.78 -8.72 0.49
C GLY A 78 17.90 -9.38 1.33
N ARG A 79 18.33 -10.64 1.10
CA ARG A 79 19.53 -11.23 1.83
C ARG A 79 20.69 -11.60 0.89
N TYR A 80 20.56 -11.26 -0.38
CA TYR A 80 21.69 -11.34 -1.30
C TYR A 80 22.47 -10.03 -1.43
N LYS A 81 21.95 -8.88 -0.95
CA LYS A 81 22.70 -7.61 -0.94
C LYS A 81 24.04 -7.74 -0.20
N ASP A 82 24.13 -8.61 0.81
CA ASP A 82 25.37 -8.84 1.58
C ASP A 82 26.33 -9.89 0.98
N LYS A 83 25.96 -10.60 -0.10
CA LYS A 83 26.79 -11.66 -0.72
C LYS A 83 26.93 -11.58 -2.24
N MET A 84 26.08 -10.82 -2.92
CA MET A 84 26.32 -10.38 -4.29
C MET A 84 27.10 -9.08 -4.23
N ALA A 85 28.13 -8.96 -5.05
CA ALA A 85 28.84 -7.69 -5.16
C ALA A 85 27.83 -6.61 -5.55
N GLU A 86 27.79 -5.49 -4.81
CA GLU A 86 26.77 -4.44 -4.95
C GLU A 86 26.56 -3.97 -6.40
N HIS A 87 27.60 -4.06 -7.22
CA HIS A 87 27.59 -3.68 -8.63
C HIS A 87 26.86 -4.68 -9.55
N MET A 88 26.51 -5.85 -9.05
CA MET A 88 25.63 -6.82 -9.72
C MET A 88 24.15 -6.55 -9.45
N VAL A 89 23.82 -5.63 -8.54
CA VAL A 89 22.45 -5.30 -8.14
C VAL A 89 22.06 -3.97 -8.77
N CYS A 90 21.19 -4.02 -9.77
CA CYS A 90 20.54 -2.82 -10.32
C CYS A 90 19.23 -2.58 -9.59
N GLU A 91 19.16 -1.50 -8.83
CA GLU A 91 17.93 -1.08 -8.18
C GLU A 91 17.07 -0.34 -9.22
N VAL A 92 16.19 -1.08 -9.90
CA VAL A 92 15.20 -0.49 -10.80
C VAL A 92 14.01 -0.06 -9.94
N ILE A 93 13.88 1.24 -9.70
CA ILE A 93 12.71 1.81 -9.03
C ILE A 93 11.58 1.86 -10.05
N GLY A 94 10.65 0.91 -9.98
CA GLY A 94 9.42 0.93 -10.77
C GLY A 94 8.36 1.76 -10.07
N HIS A 95 7.89 2.84 -10.71
CA HIS A 95 6.60 3.44 -10.37
C HIS A 95 5.48 2.43 -10.70
N PRO A 96 4.30 2.51 -10.07
CA PRO A 96 3.20 1.59 -10.38
C PRO A 96 2.80 1.72 -11.85
N CYS A 97 3.13 0.71 -12.66
CA CYS A 97 2.67 0.57 -14.03
C CYS A 97 1.54 -0.44 -14.12
N CYS A 98 0.74 -0.32 -15.17
CA CYS A 98 -0.13 -1.40 -15.60
C CYS A 98 0.06 -1.67 -17.10
N ILE A 99 -0.37 -2.86 -17.51
CA ILE A 99 -0.57 -3.26 -18.92
C ILE A 99 -1.92 -3.97 -18.98
N GLY A 100 -2.89 -3.36 -19.65
CA GLY A 100 -4.28 -3.80 -19.68
C GLY A 100 -4.85 -3.91 -18.26
N ILE A 101 -5.36 -5.07 -17.89
CA ILE A 101 -5.88 -5.35 -16.54
C ILE A 101 -4.80 -5.68 -15.51
N HIS A 102 -3.53 -5.81 -15.92
CA HIS A 102 -2.47 -6.26 -15.04
C HIS A 102 -1.71 -5.07 -14.47
N GLY A 103 -1.66 -4.94 -13.14
CA GLY A 103 -0.81 -3.99 -12.42
C GLY A 103 0.66 -4.40 -12.41
N MET A 104 1.24 -4.59 -13.59
CA MET A 104 2.65 -4.95 -13.76
C MET A 104 3.28 -4.10 -14.87
N CYS A 105 4.56 -3.77 -14.69
CA CYS A 105 5.37 -3.21 -15.75
C CYS A 105 6.00 -4.35 -16.57
N ARG A 106 6.11 -4.21 -17.90
CA ARG A 106 6.72 -5.24 -18.77
C ARG A 106 7.94 -4.67 -19.49
N ILE A 107 9.06 -5.37 -19.41
CA ILE A 107 10.22 -5.12 -20.25
C ILE A 107 9.86 -5.57 -21.67
N THR A 108 9.86 -4.64 -22.62
CA THR A 108 9.41 -4.87 -24.00
C THR A 108 10.09 -3.89 -24.95
N THR A 109 9.85 -4.01 -26.25
CA THR A 109 10.41 -3.07 -27.24
C THR A 109 9.58 -1.78 -27.30
N LYS A 110 10.19 -0.70 -27.78
CA LYS A 110 9.51 0.60 -27.95
C LYS A 110 8.30 0.47 -28.88
N GLU A 111 8.43 -0.29 -29.97
CA GLU A 111 7.36 -0.50 -30.95
C GLU A 111 6.16 -1.22 -30.34
N TYR A 112 6.39 -2.21 -29.46
CA TYR A 112 5.31 -2.85 -28.74
C TYR A 112 4.66 -1.90 -27.74
N CYS A 113 5.44 -1.05 -27.07
CA CYS A 113 4.91 -0.06 -26.13
C CYS A 113 4.04 0.98 -26.84
N ASP A 114 4.50 1.48 -27.99
CA ASP A 114 3.76 2.39 -28.85
C ASP A 114 2.47 1.74 -29.38
N PHE A 115 2.54 0.46 -29.77
CA PHE A 115 1.37 -0.33 -30.21
C PHE A 115 0.29 -0.43 -29.14
N VAL A 116 0.67 -0.59 -27.87
CA VAL A 116 -0.28 -0.61 -26.75
C VAL A 116 -0.59 0.77 -26.20
N HIS A 117 -0.18 1.86 -26.86
CA HIS A 117 -0.36 3.23 -26.34
C HIS A 117 0.21 3.44 -24.92
N GLY A 118 1.28 2.73 -24.58
CA GLY A 118 2.00 2.89 -23.33
C GLY A 118 3.06 3.99 -23.40
N TYR A 119 3.52 4.45 -22.23
CA TYR A 119 4.71 5.27 -22.11
C TYR A 119 5.95 4.38 -21.98
N PHE A 120 6.89 4.53 -22.92
CA PHE A 120 8.13 3.77 -22.93
C PHE A 120 9.21 4.48 -22.12
N HIS A 121 9.62 3.87 -21.01
CA HIS A 121 10.72 4.35 -20.17
C HIS A 121 12.05 3.85 -20.76
N GLU A 122 12.68 4.67 -21.59
CA GLU A 122 13.96 4.35 -22.24
C GLU A 122 15.05 3.99 -21.22
N GLU A 123 15.02 4.55 -20.02
CA GLU A 123 16.01 4.30 -18.97
C GLU A 123 15.97 2.89 -18.38
N ALA A 124 14.80 2.24 -18.43
CA ALA A 124 14.57 0.93 -17.82
C ALA A 124 14.13 -0.14 -18.84
N SER A 125 14.09 0.20 -20.14
CA SER A 125 13.54 -0.65 -21.22
C SER A 125 12.14 -1.18 -20.88
N LEU A 126 11.35 -0.35 -20.19
CA LEU A 126 10.10 -0.75 -19.55
C LEU A 126 8.94 -0.02 -20.20
N CYS A 127 7.86 -0.74 -20.48
CA CYS A 127 6.61 -0.13 -20.89
C CYS A 127 5.65 -0.04 -19.71
N SER A 128 5.05 1.14 -19.54
CA SER A 128 3.96 1.40 -18.60
C SER A 128 2.78 2.03 -19.31
N GLN A 129 1.60 1.44 -19.23
CA GLN A 129 0.37 2.21 -19.46
C GLN A 129 0.00 2.85 -18.12
N VAL A 130 -0.19 4.17 -18.11
CA VAL A 130 -0.62 4.90 -16.91
C VAL A 130 -2.16 5.00 -16.90
N GLU A 131 -2.79 4.95 -18.08
CA GLU A 131 -4.23 5.15 -18.27
C GLU A 131 -5.06 3.86 -18.34
N CYS A 132 -4.58 2.73 -17.82
CA CYS A 132 -5.22 1.43 -18.05
C CYS A 132 -6.71 1.36 -17.66
N LEU A 133 -7.13 2.14 -16.66
CA LEU A 133 -8.52 2.17 -16.24
C LEU A 133 -9.43 2.88 -17.25
N HIS A 134 -8.90 3.84 -18.00
CA HIS A 134 -9.57 4.44 -19.14
C HIS A 134 -9.65 3.44 -20.30
N ASP A 135 -8.54 2.82 -20.67
CA ASP A 135 -8.49 1.96 -21.85
C ASP A 135 -9.29 0.66 -21.69
N VAL A 136 -9.29 0.08 -20.48
CA VAL A 136 -10.02 -1.16 -20.20
C VAL A 136 -11.46 -0.89 -19.77
N CYS A 137 -11.67 0.09 -18.90
CA CYS A 137 -12.96 0.29 -18.23
C CYS A 137 -13.71 1.56 -18.66
N GLY A 138 -13.14 2.38 -19.54
CA GLY A 138 -13.73 3.65 -19.96
C GLY A 138 -13.81 4.69 -18.84
N MET A 139 -12.97 4.56 -17.79
CA MET A 139 -12.93 5.50 -16.68
C MET A 139 -12.24 6.81 -17.07
N ILE A 140 -12.46 7.88 -16.29
CA ILE A 140 -11.88 9.20 -16.58
C ILE A 140 -10.34 9.09 -16.64
N PRO A 141 -9.69 9.54 -17.74
CA PRO A 141 -8.23 9.49 -17.88
C PRO A 141 -7.55 10.55 -16.99
N PHE A 142 -6.22 10.61 -17.02
CA PHE A 142 -5.50 11.69 -16.35
C PHE A 142 -5.69 12.97 -17.17
N LEU A 143 -6.06 14.10 -16.55
CA LEU A 143 -6.05 15.40 -17.24
C LEU A 143 -4.61 15.91 -17.38
N HIS A 144 -3.80 15.69 -16.34
CA HIS A 144 -2.38 16.00 -16.32
C HIS A 144 -1.57 14.73 -16.01
N PRO A 145 -0.92 14.11 -17.01
CA PRO A 145 -0.20 12.84 -16.83
C PRO A 145 0.88 12.84 -15.75
N GLU A 146 1.43 14.02 -15.43
CA GLU A 146 2.46 14.22 -14.40
C GLU A 146 1.89 14.32 -12.97
N TRP A 147 0.55 14.41 -12.83
CA TRP A 147 -0.12 14.65 -11.54
C TRP A 147 -1.16 13.55 -11.25
N PRO A 148 -1.25 13.05 -10.01
CA PRO A 148 -2.28 12.09 -9.65
C PRO A 148 -3.61 12.81 -9.41
N ASP A 149 -4.39 12.99 -10.48
CA ASP A 149 -5.65 13.77 -10.53
C ASP A 149 -6.92 12.91 -10.65
N GLN A 150 -6.80 11.59 -10.52
CA GLN A 150 -7.91 10.64 -10.63
C GLN A 150 -8.70 10.51 -9.31
N PHE A 151 -9.24 11.62 -8.80
CA PHE A 151 -9.96 11.68 -7.53
C PHE A 151 -11.20 10.77 -7.46
N TYR A 152 -11.79 10.41 -8.61
CA TYR A 152 -12.90 9.46 -8.65
C TYR A 152 -12.53 8.11 -8.04
N ARG A 153 -11.24 7.72 -8.03
CA ARG A 153 -10.77 6.48 -7.42
C ARG A 153 -11.04 6.46 -5.91
N LEU A 154 -10.96 7.60 -5.24
CA LEU A 154 -11.23 7.72 -3.81
C LEU A 154 -12.70 7.40 -3.47
N PHE A 155 -13.62 7.75 -4.37
CA PHE A 155 -15.05 7.57 -4.19
C PHE A 155 -15.56 6.22 -4.72
N THR A 156 -15.07 5.78 -5.88
CA THR A 156 -15.55 4.57 -6.56
C THR A 156 -15.19 3.29 -5.81
N THR A 157 -14.07 3.27 -5.08
CA THR A 157 -13.64 2.12 -4.24
C THR A 157 -14.68 1.72 -3.20
N ILE A 158 -15.52 2.66 -2.72
CA ILE A 158 -16.61 2.41 -1.76
C ILE A 158 -17.61 1.37 -2.29
N PHE A 159 -17.80 1.31 -3.61
CA PHE A 159 -18.75 0.43 -4.28
C PHE A 159 -18.11 -0.85 -4.82
N LEU A 160 -16.78 -0.87 -4.94
CA LEU A 160 -16.04 -2.04 -5.41
C LEU A 160 -15.90 -3.07 -4.29
N HIS A 161 -15.90 -4.35 -4.66
CA HIS A 161 -15.72 -5.44 -3.72
C HIS A 161 -14.84 -6.52 -4.35
N ALA A 162 -13.97 -7.12 -3.54
CA ALA A 162 -13.05 -8.17 -3.99
C ALA A 162 -13.73 -9.45 -4.51
N GLY A 163 -15.02 -9.65 -4.22
CA GLY A 163 -15.81 -10.78 -4.70
C GLY A 163 -17.21 -10.84 -4.09
N ILE A 164 -17.99 -11.83 -4.50
CA ILE A 164 -19.41 -11.99 -4.10
C ILE A 164 -19.56 -12.20 -2.59
N ILE A 165 -18.69 -13.03 -1.98
CA ILE A 165 -18.74 -13.28 -0.53
C ILE A 165 -18.46 -12.00 0.25
N HIS A 166 -17.45 -11.23 -0.18
CA HIS A 166 -17.13 -9.95 0.45
C HIS A 166 -18.31 -8.98 0.36
N LEU A 167 -18.94 -8.87 -0.82
CA LEU A 167 -20.14 -8.05 -1.04
C LEU A 167 -21.31 -8.46 -0.14
N ILE A 168 -21.59 -9.75 0.00
CA ILE A 168 -22.68 -10.22 0.87
C ILE A 168 -22.42 -9.84 2.32
N ILE A 169 -21.20 -10.07 2.81
CA ILE A 169 -20.82 -9.75 4.19
C ILE A 169 -20.90 -8.23 4.44
N THR A 170 -20.40 -7.40 3.52
CA THR A 170 -20.46 -5.94 3.66
C THR A 170 -21.90 -5.45 3.67
N LEU A 171 -22.76 -5.93 2.76
CA LEU A 171 -24.17 -5.57 2.74
C LEU A 171 -24.92 -6.01 4.00
N LEU A 172 -24.62 -7.18 4.56
CA LEU A 172 -25.22 -7.63 5.82
C LEU A 172 -24.81 -6.72 6.98
N ILE A 173 -23.51 -6.45 7.14
CA ILE A 173 -22.99 -5.54 8.17
C ILE A 173 -23.61 -4.15 8.02
N GLN A 174 -23.63 -3.62 6.80
CA GLN A 174 -24.22 -2.34 6.49
C GLN A 174 -25.71 -2.32 6.84
N TYR A 175 -26.47 -3.33 6.44
CA TYR A 175 -27.90 -3.42 6.75
C TYR A 175 -28.16 -3.43 8.26
N PHE A 176 -27.42 -4.22 9.03
CA PHE A 176 -27.65 -4.31 10.48
C PHE A 176 -27.24 -3.04 11.23
N LEU A 177 -26.12 -2.40 10.87
CA LEU A 177 -25.66 -1.19 11.55
C LEU A 177 -26.42 0.06 11.08
N MET A 178 -26.60 0.21 9.78
CA MET A 178 -27.12 1.44 9.17
C MET A 178 -28.63 1.59 9.33
N ARG A 179 -29.41 0.49 9.27
CA ARG A 179 -30.88 0.54 9.28
C ARG A 179 -31.43 1.25 10.52
N ASP A 180 -30.90 0.94 11.69
CA ASP A 180 -31.43 1.49 12.94
C ASP A 180 -30.90 2.92 13.17
N LEU A 181 -29.63 3.19 12.80
CA LEU A 181 -29.06 4.54 12.78
C LEU A 181 -29.81 5.49 11.83
N GLU A 182 -30.20 5.01 10.66
CA GLU A 182 -30.94 5.78 9.64
C GLU A 182 -32.33 6.16 10.14
N LYS A 183 -33.04 5.25 10.80
CA LYS A 183 -34.35 5.54 11.40
C LYS A 183 -34.28 6.60 12.50
N LEU A 184 -33.21 6.58 13.29
CA LEU A 184 -33.03 7.50 14.41
C LEU A 184 -32.54 8.88 13.96
N THR A 185 -31.61 8.92 13.01
CA THR A 185 -30.88 10.15 12.64
C THR A 185 -31.43 10.79 11.37
N GLY A 186 -32.04 10.01 10.48
CA GLY A 186 -32.46 10.40 9.14
C GLY A 186 -31.43 10.02 8.07
N SER A 187 -31.94 9.68 6.87
CA SER A 187 -31.15 9.16 5.74
C SER A 187 -30.02 10.09 5.30
N LEU A 188 -30.30 11.38 5.12
CA LEU A 188 -29.29 12.35 4.65
C LEU A 188 -28.10 12.46 5.60
N ARG A 189 -28.34 12.50 6.92
CA ARG A 189 -27.28 12.68 7.92
C ARG A 189 -26.40 11.44 8.02
N ILE A 190 -27.00 10.24 8.01
CA ILE A 190 -26.24 8.99 8.00
C ILE A 190 -25.46 8.84 6.69
N ALA A 191 -26.03 9.20 5.54
CA ALA A 191 -25.31 9.19 4.28
C ALA A 191 -24.07 10.11 4.33
N LEU A 192 -24.19 11.33 4.88
CA LEU A 192 -23.05 12.23 5.05
C LEU A 192 -21.96 11.64 5.97
N ILE A 193 -22.34 11.08 7.12
CA ILE A 193 -21.37 10.45 8.04
C ILE A 193 -20.67 9.27 7.36
N TYR A 194 -21.44 8.45 6.64
CA TYR A 194 -20.95 7.29 5.91
C TYR A 194 -19.90 7.69 4.86
N PHE A 195 -20.21 8.66 3.99
CA PHE A 195 -19.29 9.08 2.93
C PHE A 195 -18.08 9.85 3.46
N ILE A 196 -18.23 10.69 4.50
CA ILE A 196 -17.09 11.39 5.11
C ILE A 196 -16.09 10.38 5.68
N GLY A 197 -16.58 9.38 6.42
CA GLY A 197 -15.74 8.31 6.96
C GLY A 197 -15.09 7.45 5.87
N ALA A 198 -15.85 7.11 4.82
CA ALA A 198 -15.34 6.34 3.70
C ALA A 198 -14.21 7.06 2.97
N LEU A 199 -14.41 8.33 2.59
CA LEU A 199 -13.41 9.12 1.86
C LEU A 199 -12.15 9.36 2.69
N ALA A 200 -12.29 9.68 3.98
CA ALA A 200 -11.15 9.88 4.86
C ALA A 200 -10.37 8.57 5.11
N GLY A 201 -11.08 7.45 5.29
CA GLY A 201 -10.47 6.13 5.42
C GLY A 201 -9.70 5.73 4.17
N ASN A 202 -10.32 5.86 2.99
CA ASN A 202 -9.68 5.54 1.71
C ASN A 202 -8.45 6.43 1.46
N LEU A 203 -8.50 7.71 1.84
CA LEU A 203 -7.39 8.63 1.68
C LEU A 203 -6.23 8.24 2.60
N ALA A 204 -6.53 7.88 3.86
CA ALA A 204 -5.52 7.38 4.78
C ALA A 204 -4.88 6.07 4.29
N SER A 205 -5.68 5.12 3.80
CA SER A 205 -5.16 3.89 3.18
C SER A 205 -4.22 4.21 2.02
N ALA A 206 -4.61 5.09 1.10
CA ALA A 206 -3.78 5.47 -0.04
C ALA A 206 -2.44 6.10 0.36
N ILE A 207 -2.36 6.77 1.52
CA ILE A 207 -1.14 7.40 2.04
C ILE A 207 -0.24 6.36 2.71
N PHE A 208 -0.79 5.55 3.63
CA PHE A 208 0.01 4.67 4.48
C PHE A 208 0.24 3.28 3.85
N VAL A 209 -0.53 2.94 2.81
CA VAL A 209 -0.58 1.60 2.20
C VAL A 209 -0.72 1.69 0.66
N PRO A 210 0.12 2.50 -0.03
CA PRO A 210 -0.10 2.92 -1.42
C PRO A 210 -0.07 1.79 -2.46
N TYR A 211 0.60 0.67 -2.16
CA TYR A 211 0.81 -0.42 -3.12
C TYR A 211 -0.23 -1.53 -3.01
N ARG A 212 -1.35 -1.26 -2.32
CA ARG A 212 -2.40 -2.23 -2.10
C ARG A 212 -3.72 -1.72 -2.65
N ALA A 213 -4.40 -2.62 -3.36
CA ALA A 213 -5.77 -2.40 -3.74
C ALA A 213 -6.66 -2.69 -2.52
N GLU A 214 -7.22 -1.64 -1.93
CA GLU A 214 -8.34 -1.73 -1.01
C GLU A 214 -9.64 -1.48 -1.77
N VAL A 215 -10.69 -2.24 -1.43
CA VAL A 215 -12.02 -2.11 -2.01
C VAL A 215 -13.07 -2.28 -0.92
N GLY A 216 -14.18 -1.58 -1.08
CA GLY A 216 -15.36 -1.72 -0.25
C GLY A 216 -15.51 -0.61 0.79
N PRO A 217 -16.63 -0.62 1.52
CA PRO A 217 -16.99 0.47 2.42
C PRO A 217 -16.42 0.33 3.84
N ALA A 218 -15.25 -0.30 4.00
CA ALA A 218 -14.70 -0.63 5.32
C ALA A 218 -14.55 0.62 6.22
N GLY A 219 -13.97 1.71 5.71
CA GLY A 219 -13.89 2.99 6.43
C GLY A 219 -15.27 3.56 6.80
N ALA A 220 -16.27 3.37 5.94
CA ALA A 220 -17.65 3.79 6.19
C ALA A 220 -18.31 2.99 7.32
N HIS A 221 -18.07 1.68 7.39
CA HIS A 221 -18.56 0.83 8.47
C HIS A 221 -17.97 1.23 9.83
N PHE A 222 -16.70 1.59 9.88
CA PHE A 222 -16.08 2.11 11.09
C PHE A 222 -16.63 3.50 11.48
N ALA A 223 -17.05 4.31 10.51
CA ALA A 223 -17.78 5.54 10.79
C ALA A 223 -19.18 5.29 11.38
N LEU A 224 -19.88 4.26 10.92
CA LEU A 224 -21.15 3.83 11.54
C LEU A 224 -20.92 3.29 12.96
N LEU A 225 -19.85 2.53 13.18
CA LEU A 225 -19.47 2.07 14.52
C LEU A 225 -19.17 3.25 15.45
N ALA A 226 -18.45 4.28 14.97
CA ALA A 226 -18.24 5.51 15.72
C ALA A 226 -19.54 6.24 16.03
N THR A 227 -20.50 6.24 15.09
CA THR A 227 -21.83 6.82 15.27
C THR A 227 -22.57 6.14 16.42
N LEU A 228 -22.53 4.80 16.51
CA LEU A 228 -23.11 4.06 17.64
C LEU A 228 -22.45 4.43 18.99
N VAL A 229 -21.13 4.65 19.00
CA VAL A 229 -20.44 5.12 20.21
C VAL A 229 -20.96 6.49 20.63
N VAL A 230 -21.07 7.44 19.70
CA VAL A 230 -21.61 8.78 19.98
C VAL A 230 -23.08 8.72 20.41
N GLU A 231 -23.88 7.82 19.85
CA GLU A 231 -25.26 7.59 20.27
C GLU A 231 -25.34 7.15 21.75
N VAL A 232 -24.51 6.19 22.16
CA VAL A 232 -24.43 5.75 23.57
C VAL A 232 -23.99 6.89 24.49
N LEU A 233 -23.07 7.75 24.04
CA LEU A 233 -22.62 8.92 24.81
C LEU A 233 -23.72 9.98 24.94
N HIS A 234 -24.51 10.24 23.89
CA HIS A 234 -25.64 11.16 23.96
C HIS A 234 -26.80 10.61 24.80
N CYS A 235 -27.09 9.31 24.68
CA CYS A 235 -28.19 8.66 25.39
C CYS A 235 -27.79 8.18 26.80
N TRP A 236 -26.59 8.52 27.27
CA TRP A 236 -26.04 8.01 28.53
C TRP A 236 -27.01 8.07 29.73
N PRO A 237 -27.79 9.16 29.94
CA PRO A 237 -28.73 9.24 31.06
C PRO A 237 -29.95 8.32 30.92
N MET A 238 -30.32 7.94 29.69
CA MET A 238 -31.49 7.08 29.42
C MET A 238 -31.16 5.59 29.54
N LEU A 239 -29.90 5.21 29.30
CA LEU A 239 -29.51 3.81 29.32
C LEU A 239 -29.47 3.28 30.75
N LYS A 240 -30.06 2.09 30.95
CA LYS A 240 -29.98 1.36 32.24
C LYS A 240 -28.55 1.00 32.63
N HIS A 241 -27.70 0.66 31.64
CA HIS A 241 -26.31 0.23 31.83
C HIS A 241 -25.35 0.82 30.78
N PRO A 242 -25.13 2.14 30.75
CA PRO A 242 -24.39 2.82 29.67
C PRO A 242 -22.92 2.39 29.61
N ARG A 243 -22.27 2.18 30.77
CA ARG A 243 -20.88 1.69 30.82
C ARG A 243 -20.70 0.33 30.16
N ARG A 244 -21.67 -0.58 30.33
CA ARG A 244 -21.63 -1.91 29.68
C ARG A 244 -21.84 -1.79 28.18
N ALA A 245 -22.75 -0.92 27.73
CA ALA A 245 -22.98 -0.66 26.31
C ALA A 245 -21.73 -0.07 25.64
N LEU A 246 -21.13 0.97 26.23
CA LEU A 246 -19.90 1.57 25.73
C LEU A 246 -18.76 0.55 25.72
N SER A 247 -18.54 -0.18 26.82
CA SER A 247 -17.48 -1.19 26.91
C SER A 247 -17.62 -2.28 25.85
N LYS A 248 -18.84 -2.71 25.51
CA LYS A 248 -19.09 -3.65 24.40
C LYS A 248 -18.64 -3.07 23.06
N LEU A 249 -19.03 -1.83 22.74
CA LEU A 249 -18.64 -1.19 21.47
C LEU A 249 -17.13 -0.98 21.37
N ILE A 250 -16.47 -0.56 22.46
CA ILE A 250 -15.01 -0.41 22.51
C ILE A 250 -14.32 -1.76 22.37
N LEU A 251 -14.84 -2.82 22.99
CA LEU A 251 -14.29 -4.17 22.82
C LEU A 251 -14.44 -4.66 21.38
N ILE A 252 -15.57 -4.37 20.72
CA ILE A 252 -15.78 -4.66 19.30
C ILE A 252 -14.77 -3.88 18.45
N LEU A 253 -14.58 -2.59 18.70
CA LEU A 253 -13.61 -1.76 17.98
C LEU A 253 -12.19 -2.33 18.09
N LEU A 254 -11.73 -2.61 19.32
CA LEU A 254 -10.42 -3.21 19.55
C LEU A 254 -10.31 -4.60 18.93
N GLY A 255 -11.37 -5.40 19.00
CA GLY A 255 -11.46 -6.70 18.32
C GLY A 255 -11.30 -6.59 16.80
N LEU A 256 -11.96 -5.62 16.17
CA LEU A 256 -11.87 -5.42 14.72
C LEU A 256 -10.50 -4.87 14.30
N LEU A 257 -9.90 -3.97 15.08
CA LEU A 257 -8.55 -3.46 14.82
C LEU A 257 -7.48 -4.54 15.03
N THR A 258 -7.64 -5.42 16.03
CA THR A 258 -6.75 -6.57 16.22
C THR A 258 -6.91 -7.61 15.13
N LEU A 259 -8.14 -7.86 14.66
CA LEU A 259 -8.37 -8.68 13.47
C LEU A 259 -7.78 -8.03 12.22
N GLY A 260 -7.73 -6.70 12.13
CA GLY A 260 -7.14 -6.01 10.99
C GLY A 260 -5.62 -6.09 10.89
N ILE A 261 -4.96 -6.78 11.83
CA ILE A 261 -3.58 -7.23 11.72
C ILE A 261 -3.46 -8.42 10.75
N LEU A 262 -4.57 -9.05 10.38
CA LEU A 262 -4.60 -10.10 9.36
C LEU A 262 -4.33 -9.51 7.96
N PRO A 263 -3.74 -10.31 7.04
CA PRO A 263 -3.50 -9.87 5.69
C PRO A 263 -4.81 -9.46 4.99
N TRP A 264 -4.71 -8.50 4.08
CA TRP A 264 -5.81 -7.94 3.28
C TRP A 264 -6.82 -7.07 4.03
N ILE A 265 -6.60 -6.80 5.32
CA ILE A 265 -7.40 -5.86 6.09
C ILE A 265 -6.62 -4.57 6.29
N ASP A 266 -7.29 -3.42 6.16
CA ASP A 266 -6.68 -2.10 6.28
C ASP A 266 -7.09 -1.39 7.58
N ASN A 267 -6.20 -1.40 8.58
CA ASN A 267 -6.42 -0.70 9.82
C ASN A 267 -6.31 0.82 9.70
N TYR A 268 -5.61 1.37 8.70
CA TYR A 268 -5.58 2.81 8.47
C TYR A 268 -6.95 3.30 7.99
N ALA A 269 -7.57 2.59 7.04
CA ALA A 269 -8.93 2.90 6.61
C ALA A 269 -9.93 2.80 7.76
N HIS A 270 -9.82 1.75 8.58
CA HIS A 270 -10.65 1.56 9.77
C HIS A 270 -10.49 2.68 10.80
N LEU A 271 -9.25 3.02 11.17
CA LEU A 271 -8.95 4.02 12.20
C LEU A 271 -9.40 5.41 11.77
N PHE A 272 -9.03 5.84 10.55
CA PHE A 272 -9.40 7.17 10.06
C PHE A 272 -10.89 7.26 9.74
N GLY A 273 -11.51 6.18 9.24
CA GLY A 273 -12.96 6.08 9.10
C GLY A 273 -13.68 6.25 10.45
N PHE A 274 -13.17 5.64 11.52
CA PHE A 274 -13.70 5.80 12.87
C PHE A 274 -13.54 7.24 13.39
N ILE A 275 -12.35 7.84 13.27
CA ILE A 275 -12.07 9.21 13.74
C ILE A 275 -12.97 10.23 13.04
N PHE A 276 -13.02 10.19 11.71
CA PHE A 276 -13.86 11.10 10.94
C PHE A 276 -15.34 10.85 11.17
N GLY A 277 -15.76 9.58 11.28
CA GLY A 277 -17.12 9.21 11.64
C GLY A 277 -17.53 9.72 13.02
N PHE A 278 -16.64 9.66 14.01
CA PHE A 278 -16.89 10.17 15.36
C PHE A 278 -17.13 11.68 15.37
N LEU A 279 -16.27 12.44 14.68
CA LEU A 279 -16.42 13.90 14.54
C LEU A 279 -17.68 14.25 13.74
N ALA A 280 -17.93 13.56 12.63
CA ALA A 280 -19.11 13.78 11.79
C ALA A 280 -20.40 13.46 12.55
N ALA A 281 -20.41 12.39 13.34
CA ALA A 281 -21.53 12.02 14.19
C ALA A 281 -21.84 13.09 15.24
N TYR A 282 -20.84 13.65 15.93
CA TYR A 282 -21.07 14.76 16.87
C TYR A 282 -21.63 16.03 16.20
N ALA A 283 -21.16 16.32 14.98
CA ALA A 283 -21.64 17.46 14.20
C ALA A 283 -23.08 17.25 13.69
N LEU A 284 -23.38 16.09 13.12
CA LEU A 284 -24.59 15.87 12.32
C LEU A 284 -25.73 15.19 13.08
N MET A 285 -25.46 14.42 14.14
CA MET A 285 -26.52 13.76 14.89
C MET A 285 -27.39 14.74 15.71
N PRO A 286 -28.70 14.48 15.79
CA PRO A 286 -29.60 15.26 16.63
C PRO A 286 -29.17 15.14 18.10
N PHE A 287 -29.21 16.25 18.83
CA PHE A 287 -28.82 16.28 20.23
C PHE A 287 -30.04 15.97 21.10
N ILE A 288 -29.93 14.94 21.93
CA ILE A 288 -30.97 14.60 22.91
C ILE A 288 -30.57 15.31 24.22
N SER A 289 -31.29 16.36 24.59
CA SER A 289 -31.01 17.17 25.78
C SER A 289 -32.01 16.86 26.89
N PHE A 290 -31.51 16.43 28.06
CA PHE A 290 -32.28 16.29 29.29
C PHE A 290 -32.06 17.53 30.17
N GLY A 291 -32.81 18.60 29.90
CA GLY A 291 -32.69 19.89 30.62
C GLY A 291 -32.68 21.11 29.70
N HIS A 292 -32.13 22.24 30.18
CA HIS A 292 -32.02 23.47 29.40
C HIS A 292 -31.17 23.24 28.13
N TYR A 293 -31.82 23.33 26.97
CA TYR A 293 -31.16 23.18 25.68
C TYR A 293 -30.26 24.37 25.39
N ASP A 294 -28.96 24.18 25.57
CA ASP A 294 -27.97 25.24 25.43
C ASP A 294 -27.51 25.35 23.96
N ARG A 295 -28.35 25.98 23.13
CA ARG A 295 -28.18 26.07 21.66
C ARG A 295 -26.79 26.57 21.25
N ARG A 296 -26.21 27.52 22.00
CA ARG A 296 -24.88 28.08 21.71
C ARG A 296 -23.79 27.02 21.82
N ARG A 297 -23.83 26.16 22.85
CA ARG A 297 -22.85 25.08 23.02
C ARG A 297 -22.92 24.06 21.90
N LYS A 298 -24.13 23.69 21.45
CA LYS A 298 -24.30 22.77 20.32
C LYS A 298 -23.76 23.36 19.02
N ILE A 299 -24.05 24.64 18.73
CA ILE A 299 -23.52 25.32 17.55
C ILE A 299 -21.99 25.37 17.60
N LEU A 300 -21.40 25.74 18.74
CA LEU A 300 -19.94 25.75 18.91
C LEU A 300 -19.33 24.36 18.69
N LEU A 301 -19.93 23.31 19.25
CA LEU A 301 -19.47 21.94 19.07
C LEU A 301 -19.51 21.52 17.58
N ILE A 302 -20.59 21.87 16.86
CA ILE A 302 -20.70 21.61 15.42
C ILE A 302 -19.56 22.29 14.66
N TRP A 303 -19.33 23.59 14.91
CA TRP A 303 -18.25 24.32 14.25
C TRP A 303 -16.87 23.75 14.56
N ILE A 304 -16.60 23.39 15.81
CA ILE A 304 -15.34 22.75 16.21
C ILE A 304 -15.15 21.43 15.45
N CYS A 305 -16.17 20.57 15.41
CA CYS A 305 -16.08 19.29 14.69
C CYS A 305 -15.88 19.49 13.18
N MET A 306 -16.59 20.43 12.56
CA MET A 306 -16.45 20.72 11.13
C MET A 306 -15.06 21.27 10.80
N ILE A 307 -14.52 22.19 11.61
CA ILE A 307 -13.17 22.72 11.45
C ILE A 307 -12.12 21.60 11.59
N LEU A 308 -12.28 20.72 12.59
CA LEU A 308 -11.39 19.57 12.77
C LEU A 308 -11.45 18.60 11.59
N ILE A 309 -12.64 18.28 11.08
CA ILE A 309 -12.82 17.43 9.88
C ILE A 309 -12.09 18.05 8.68
N MET A 310 -12.34 19.34 8.41
CA MET A 310 -11.70 20.02 7.29
C MET A 310 -10.18 20.10 7.45
N GLY A 311 -9.69 20.43 8.65
CA GLY A 311 -8.26 20.52 8.94
C GLY A 311 -7.54 19.19 8.82
N LEU A 312 -8.12 18.11 9.37
CA LEU A 312 -7.57 16.76 9.25
C LEU A 312 -7.60 16.26 7.81
N PHE A 313 -8.68 16.53 7.06
CA PHE A 313 -8.77 16.11 5.66
C PHE A 313 -7.76 16.85 4.79
N ALA A 314 -7.61 18.16 4.99
CA ALA A 314 -6.61 18.97 4.31
C ALA A 314 -5.18 18.52 4.65
N LEU A 315 -4.92 18.14 5.91
CA LEU A 315 -3.65 17.57 6.32
C LEU A 315 -3.37 16.25 5.60
N LEU A 316 -4.35 15.34 5.51
CA LEU A 316 -4.21 14.08 4.78
C LEU A 316 -3.94 14.33 3.28
N LEU A 317 -4.64 15.27 2.65
CA LEU A 317 -4.36 15.66 1.26
C LEU A 317 -2.94 16.22 1.12
N ALA A 318 -2.52 17.10 2.03
CA ALA A 318 -1.16 17.64 2.02
C ALA A 318 -0.11 16.54 2.17
N LEU A 319 -0.34 15.57 3.07
CA LEU A 319 0.54 14.41 3.23
C LEU A 319 0.58 13.57 1.95
N PHE A 320 -0.56 13.29 1.32
CA PHE A 320 -0.65 12.52 0.08
C PHE A 320 0.17 13.13 -1.07
N TYR A 321 0.13 14.46 -1.24
CA TYR A 321 0.84 15.15 -2.33
C TYR A 321 2.29 15.52 -2.02
N ASN A 322 2.63 15.81 -0.75
CA ASN A 322 3.93 16.41 -0.41
C ASN A 322 4.88 15.44 0.33
N VAL A 323 4.38 14.34 0.91
CA VAL A 323 5.18 13.46 1.76
C VAL A 323 5.05 12.00 1.29
N PRO A 324 6.07 11.43 0.64
CA PRO A 324 6.08 10.00 0.34
C PRO A 324 6.32 9.19 1.63
N VAL A 325 5.26 8.74 2.31
CA VAL A 325 5.35 7.95 3.57
C VAL A 325 5.64 6.45 3.31
N TYR A 326 6.32 6.13 2.20
CA TYR A 326 6.46 4.76 1.70
C TYR A 326 7.47 3.89 2.49
N GLU A 327 8.34 4.53 3.29
CA GLU A 327 9.47 3.90 3.97
C GLU A 327 9.27 3.67 5.48
N CYS A 328 8.07 3.90 6.02
CA CYS A 328 7.82 3.67 7.44
C CYS A 328 7.56 2.18 7.73
N GLU A 329 8.61 1.42 8.11
CA GLU A 329 8.45 -0.01 8.47
C GLU A 329 7.51 -0.22 9.66
N VAL A 330 7.56 0.65 10.67
CA VAL A 330 6.68 0.61 11.85
C VAL A 330 5.21 0.83 11.47
N CYS A 331 4.94 1.64 10.45
CA CYS A 331 3.60 1.89 9.96
C CYS A 331 2.98 0.62 9.33
N LYS A 332 3.81 -0.18 8.63
CA LYS A 332 3.36 -1.43 8.03
C LYS A 332 2.94 -2.48 9.07
N LEU A 333 3.56 -2.47 10.26
CA LEU A 333 3.19 -3.34 11.38
C LEU A 333 1.78 -3.08 11.93
N PHE A 334 1.22 -1.87 11.73
CA PHE A 334 -0.13 -1.55 12.16
C PHE A 334 -1.20 -2.30 11.34
N ASN A 335 -0.93 -2.55 10.05
CA ASN A 335 -1.81 -3.33 9.17
C ASN A 335 -1.47 -4.82 9.16
N CYS A 336 -0.26 -5.23 9.53
CA CYS A 336 0.08 -6.66 9.58
C CYS A 336 1.26 -7.00 10.46
N VAL A 337 1.02 -7.93 11.37
CA VAL A 337 2.06 -8.55 12.18
C VAL A 337 2.42 -9.88 11.54
N PRO A 338 3.69 -10.09 11.14
CA PRO A 338 4.13 -11.32 10.50
C PRO A 338 4.20 -12.45 11.53
N PHE A 339 3.07 -13.12 11.77
CA PHE A 339 3.02 -14.32 12.63
C PHE A 339 3.79 -15.50 12.03
N THR A 340 3.81 -15.60 10.69
CA THR A 340 4.65 -16.54 9.93
C THR A 340 5.42 -15.79 8.83
N ARG A 341 6.48 -16.41 8.29
CA ARG A 341 7.37 -15.78 7.29
C ARG A 341 6.61 -15.21 6.09
N ASP A 342 5.57 -15.91 5.62
CA ASP A 342 4.82 -15.53 4.42
C ASP A 342 3.49 -14.82 4.73
N PHE A 343 3.12 -14.68 6.01
CA PHE A 343 1.81 -14.16 6.42
C PHE A 343 1.55 -12.74 5.93
N CYS A 344 2.60 -11.92 5.94
CA CYS A 344 2.61 -10.53 5.52
C CYS A 344 3.47 -10.32 4.26
N ALA A 345 3.83 -11.37 3.52
CA ALA A 345 4.70 -11.27 2.35
C ALA A 345 4.08 -10.40 1.23
N SER A 346 2.75 -10.43 1.08
CA SER A 346 2.02 -9.51 0.20
C SER A 346 2.02 -8.04 0.68
N GLN A 347 2.52 -7.76 1.90
CA GLN A 347 2.65 -6.43 2.48
C GLN A 347 4.05 -5.84 2.26
N ASN A 348 4.94 -6.56 1.56
CA ASN A 348 6.39 -6.30 1.54
C ASN A 348 7.02 -6.26 2.94
N ILE A 349 6.43 -6.94 3.95
CA ILE A 349 7.00 -7.09 5.30
C ILE A 349 7.58 -8.51 5.41
N ASN A 350 8.90 -8.65 5.28
CA ASN A 350 9.60 -9.93 5.42
C ASN A 350 10.59 -9.86 6.60
N PHE A 351 10.21 -10.40 7.76
CA PHE A 351 11.15 -10.58 8.87
C PHE A 351 11.91 -11.89 8.75
N LYS A 352 13.24 -11.80 8.69
CA LYS A 352 14.15 -12.93 8.85
C LYS A 352 14.33 -13.23 10.33
N ARG A 353 13.58 -14.20 10.85
CA ARG A 353 14.04 -14.92 12.04
C ARG A 353 15.25 -15.76 11.60
N GLU A 354 16.44 -15.39 12.07
CA GLU A 354 17.59 -16.29 12.05
C GLU A 354 17.16 -17.58 12.76
N GLU A 355 17.14 -18.68 12.02
CA GLU A 355 17.05 -19.99 12.63
C GLU A 355 18.35 -20.19 13.42
N PRO A 356 18.31 -20.60 14.69
CA PRO A 356 19.51 -21.09 15.35
C PRO A 356 19.96 -22.31 14.56
N VAL A 357 21.15 -22.19 13.94
CA VAL A 357 21.84 -23.27 13.24
C VAL A 357 22.19 -24.39 14.20
#